data_AF-A0A8J7DDU8-F1
#
_entry.id   AF-A0A8J7DDU8-F1
#
_cell.length_a   1.000
_cell.length_b   1.000
_cell.length_c   1.000
_cell.angle_alpha   90.00
_cell.angle_beta   90.00
_cell.angle_gamma   90.00
#
_symmetry.space_group_name_H-M   'P 1'
#
loop_
_entity.id
_entity.type
_entity.pdbx_description
1 polymer ?
#
loop_
_entity_poly.entity_id
_entity_poly.type
_entity_poly.pdbx_seq_one_letter_code
_entity_poly.pdbx_strand_id
1 'polypeptide(L)'
;MNWQQRYTEHFMRPWSERRGIDNIDHNSTISLVRVPLDRLSDALAASAIETHRGVLGAEIELPSEFGFAYQVTGHAWSIMIRDITVSPNRIAATSAPTAAQLSQVLGQPVITLSVSDTSGVIEYQLFEGGEISEYFLGTDGAGDLGNIDGLPAQRYVLSPYSDVDPEATEQIAYFWSKRRVPT
;
A
#
# COMPACT_ATOMS: atom_id res chain seq x y z
N MET A 1 -27.11 9.64 -17.24
CA MET A 1 -26.70 9.74 -15.83
C MET A 1 -25.52 10.68 -15.75
N ASN A 2 -25.60 11.74 -14.94
CA ASN A 2 -24.49 12.69 -14.82
C ASN A 2 -23.36 12.09 -13.96
N TRP A 3 -22.17 12.70 -14.00
CA TRP A 3 -21.00 12.20 -13.29
C TRP A 3 -21.21 12.17 -11.76
N GLN A 4 -21.95 13.15 -11.21
CA GLN A 4 -22.29 13.24 -9.79
C GLN A 4 -23.11 12.03 -9.32
N GLN A 5 -24.15 11.64 -10.06
CA GLN A 5 -24.95 10.46 -9.74
C GLN A 5 -24.13 9.17 -9.79
N ARG A 6 -23.25 9.01 -10.79
CA ARG A 6 -22.33 7.86 -10.88
C ARG A 6 -21.39 7.78 -9.67
N TYR A 7 -20.86 8.93 -9.26
CA TYR A 7 -19.95 9.04 -8.12
C TYR A 7 -20.67 8.71 -6.81
N THR A 8 -21.85 9.29 -6.58
CA THR A 8 -22.67 9.02 -5.40
C THR A 8 -23.08 7.55 -5.34
N GLU A 9 -23.54 6.95 -6.43
CA GLU A 9 -23.90 5.53 -6.44
C GLU A 9 -22.70 4.63 -6.15
N HIS A 10 -21.51 4.95 -6.68
CA HIS A 10 -20.28 4.21 -6.38
C HIS A 10 -19.90 4.31 -4.90
N PHE A 11 -19.88 5.53 -4.35
CA PHE A 11 -19.53 5.80 -2.95
C PHE A 11 -20.58 5.37 -1.93
N MET A 12 -21.80 5.06 -2.35
CA MET A 12 -22.86 4.57 -1.47
C MET A 12 -23.02 3.05 -1.52
N ARG A 13 -22.27 2.33 -2.36
CA ARG A 13 -22.26 0.86 -2.36
C ARG A 13 -21.82 0.31 -1.01
N PRO A 14 -22.32 -0.87 -0.60
CA PRO A 14 -21.78 -1.60 0.54
C PRO A 14 -20.26 -1.72 0.42
N TRP A 15 -19.53 -1.50 1.51
CA TRP A 15 -18.07 -1.53 1.50
C TRP A 15 -17.51 -2.84 0.92
N SER A 16 -18.17 -3.96 1.21
CA SER A 16 -17.84 -5.30 0.69
C SER A 16 -17.91 -5.43 -0.84
N GLU A 17 -18.61 -4.53 -1.51
CA GLU A 17 -18.82 -4.50 -2.96
C GLU A 17 -17.97 -3.44 -3.68
N ARG A 18 -17.31 -2.55 -2.92
CA ARG A 18 -16.38 -1.59 -3.47
C ARG A 18 -15.10 -2.29 -3.93
N ARG A 19 -14.55 -1.85 -5.06
CA ARG A 19 -13.34 -2.39 -5.67
C ARG A 19 -12.54 -1.21 -6.22
N GLY A 20 -11.22 -1.28 -6.14
CA GLY A 20 -10.32 -0.22 -6.60
C GLY A 20 -9.98 0.79 -5.51
N ILE A 21 -9.34 1.89 -5.90
CA ILE A 21 -8.99 3.00 -5.02
C ILE A 21 -10.10 4.05 -5.12
N ASP A 22 -10.77 4.31 -4.00
CA ASP A 22 -11.90 5.27 -3.94
C ASP A 22 -11.44 6.73 -4.08
N ASN A 23 -10.19 7.05 -3.71
CA ASN A 23 -9.63 8.40 -3.85
C ASN A 23 -8.12 8.36 -4.12
N ILE A 24 -7.68 9.07 -5.16
CA ILE A 24 -6.26 9.24 -5.53
C ILE A 24 -5.74 10.67 -5.25
N ASP A 25 -6.60 11.58 -4.77
CA ASP A 25 -6.30 12.99 -4.50
C ASP A 25 -5.62 13.17 -3.13
N HIS A 26 -4.65 12.31 -2.84
CA HIS A 26 -3.72 12.43 -1.72
C HIS A 26 -2.58 11.41 -1.87
N ASN A 27 -1.42 11.74 -1.30
CA ASN A 27 -0.34 10.76 -1.09
C ASN A 27 -0.67 9.88 0.11
N SER A 28 -0.63 8.55 -0.06
CA SER A 28 -0.90 7.62 1.03
C SER A 28 -0.19 6.29 0.81
N THR A 29 0.31 5.70 1.89
CA THR A 29 0.83 4.34 1.89
C THR A 29 0.25 3.57 3.07
N ILE A 30 -0.32 2.40 2.77
CA ILE A 30 -0.80 1.45 3.77
C ILE A 30 -0.07 0.13 3.64
N SER A 31 0.17 -0.53 4.76
CA SER A 31 0.66 -1.91 4.80
C SER A 31 -0.40 -2.82 5.39
N LEU A 32 -0.66 -3.95 4.74
CA LEU A 32 -1.51 -5.02 5.24
C LEU A 32 -0.60 -6.17 5.67
N VAL A 33 -0.71 -6.58 6.93
CA VAL A 33 0.07 -7.67 7.51
C VAL A 33 -0.87 -8.80 7.94
N ARG A 34 -0.66 -10.01 7.44
CA ARG A 34 -1.56 -11.15 7.69
C ARG A 34 -1.34 -11.81 9.05
N VAL A 35 -1.42 -11.03 10.12
CA VAL A 35 -1.34 -11.51 11.52
C VAL A 35 -2.31 -10.72 12.41
N PRO A 36 -2.70 -11.27 13.57
CA PRO A 36 -3.38 -10.51 14.62
C PRO A 36 -2.57 -9.28 15.06
N LEU A 37 -3.27 -8.21 15.47
CA LEU A 37 -2.66 -6.92 15.82
C LEU A 37 -1.63 -7.05 16.95
N ASP A 38 -1.92 -7.90 17.93
CA ASP A 38 -1.08 -8.18 19.08
C ASP A 38 0.27 -8.78 18.65
N ARG A 39 0.26 -9.71 17.68
CA ARG A 39 1.50 -10.27 17.12
C ARG A 39 2.27 -9.25 16.27
N LEU A 40 1.57 -8.39 15.52
CA LEU A 40 2.21 -7.28 14.81
C LEU A 40 2.85 -6.30 15.80
N SER A 41 2.15 -5.98 16.88
CA SER A 41 2.63 -5.07 17.93
C SER A 41 3.89 -5.61 18.60
N ASP A 42 3.95 -6.92 18.87
CA ASP A 42 5.16 -7.58 19.39
C ASP A 42 6.35 -7.45 18.43
N ALA A 43 6.12 -7.64 17.13
CA ALA A 43 7.17 -7.51 16.12
C ALA A 43 7.68 -6.07 15.97
N LEU A 44 6.80 -5.07 16.08
CA LEU A 44 7.17 -3.65 16.06
C LEU A 44 7.92 -3.24 17.34
N ALA A 45 7.47 -3.73 18.49
CA ALA A 45 8.09 -3.47 19.79
C ALA A 45 9.53 -4.00 19.87
N ALA A 46 9.85 -5.10 19.17
CA ALA A 46 11.20 -5.66 19.14
C ALA A 46 12.26 -4.70 18.56
N SER A 47 11.85 -3.76 17.70
CA SER A 47 12.70 -2.70 17.14
C SER A 47 12.55 -1.34 17.84
N ALA A 48 11.66 -1.23 18.83
CA ALA A 48 11.38 0.03 19.50
C ALA A 48 12.39 0.31 20.61
N ILE A 49 12.73 1.60 20.78
CA ILE A 49 13.56 2.06 21.91
C ILE A 49 12.79 1.91 23.22
N GLU A 50 11.49 2.21 23.20
CA GLU A 50 10.58 2.11 24.32
C GLU A 50 9.23 1.56 23.85
N THR A 51 8.52 0.85 24.72
CA THR A 51 7.19 0.30 24.41
C THR A 51 6.26 0.43 25.62
N HIS A 52 5.06 0.94 25.36
CA HIS A 52 3.98 1.00 26.34
C HIS A 52 2.80 0.14 25.86
N ARG A 53 2.11 -0.52 26.79
CA ARG A 53 0.90 -1.32 26.52
C ARG A 53 -0.22 -0.91 27.46
N GLY A 54 -1.47 -1.10 27.02
CA GLY A 54 -2.64 -0.78 27.86
C GLY A 54 -2.81 0.73 28.11
N VAL A 55 -2.37 1.56 27.17
CA VAL A 55 -2.35 3.03 27.28
C VAL A 55 -3.70 3.70 26.99
N LEU A 56 -4.79 2.94 26.95
CA LEU A 56 -6.11 3.50 26.67
C LEU A 56 -6.53 4.45 27.80
N GLY A 57 -6.83 5.70 27.45
CA GLY A 57 -7.16 6.75 28.42
C GLY A 57 -5.94 7.40 29.07
N ALA A 58 -4.72 7.01 28.68
CA ALA A 58 -3.50 7.72 29.03
C ALA A 58 -3.18 8.80 27.98
N GLU A 59 -2.59 9.89 28.42
CA GLU A 59 -1.95 10.85 27.52
C GLU A 59 -0.57 10.30 27.13
N ILE A 60 -0.29 10.29 25.82
CA ILE A 60 0.98 9.80 25.29
C ILE A 60 1.56 10.92 24.43
N GLU A 61 2.77 11.35 24.76
CA GLU A 61 3.52 12.22 23.88
C GLU A 61 3.98 11.42 22.65
N LEU A 62 3.43 11.77 21.48
CA LEU A 62 3.90 11.21 20.22
C LEU A 62 5.11 12.00 19.74
N PRO A 63 6.22 11.35 19.36
CA PRO A 63 7.25 12.03 18.59
C PRO A 63 6.66 12.52 17.26
N SER A 64 7.36 13.43 16.59
CA SER A 64 6.90 14.06 15.34
C SER A 64 6.61 13.10 14.19
N GLU A 65 7.00 11.83 14.31
CA GLU A 65 6.70 10.74 13.36
C GLU A 65 6.02 9.59 14.11
N PHE A 66 4.87 9.12 13.60
CA PHE A 66 4.16 8.01 14.21
C PHE A 66 3.63 7.01 13.17
N GLY A 67 3.44 5.77 13.59
CA GLY A 67 2.71 4.77 12.84
C GLY A 67 1.45 4.39 13.59
N PHE A 68 0.35 4.21 12.88
CA PHE A 68 -0.90 3.72 13.46
C PHE A 68 -1.21 2.34 12.90
N ALA A 69 -1.39 1.36 13.78
CA ALA A 69 -1.78 0.01 13.41
C ALA A 69 -3.10 -0.38 14.08
N TYR A 70 -3.99 -0.99 13.31
CA TYR A 70 -5.28 -1.45 13.80
C TYR A 70 -5.70 -2.72 13.07
N GLN A 71 -6.67 -3.44 13.62
CA GLN A 71 -7.26 -4.61 12.98
C GLN A 71 -8.78 -4.49 13.06
N VAL A 72 -9.43 -4.59 11.90
CA VAL A 72 -10.89 -4.64 11.84
C VAL A 72 -11.34 -5.98 12.42
N THR A 73 -12.28 -5.96 13.36
CA THR A 73 -12.79 -7.16 14.01
C THR A 73 -13.27 -8.19 12.99
N GLY A 74 -12.79 -9.43 13.13
CA GLY A 74 -13.13 -10.53 12.20
C GLY A 74 -12.26 -10.62 10.94
N HIS A 75 -11.36 -9.65 10.68
CA HIS A 75 -10.43 -9.72 9.56
C HIS A 75 -9.08 -10.32 9.96
N ALA A 76 -8.48 -11.13 9.08
CA ALA A 76 -7.18 -11.76 9.30
C ALA A 76 -5.97 -10.82 9.06
N TRP A 77 -6.22 -9.58 8.65
CA TRP A 77 -5.20 -8.61 8.29
C TRP A 77 -5.20 -7.44 9.28
N SER A 78 -4.04 -7.17 9.84
CA SER A 78 -3.76 -5.91 10.51
C SER A 78 -3.35 -4.87 9.48
N ILE A 79 -3.87 -3.66 9.64
CA ILE A 79 -3.63 -2.51 8.76
C ILE A 79 -2.70 -1.57 9.50
N MET A 80 -1.61 -1.18 8.83
CA MET A 80 -0.66 -0.20 9.35
C MET A 80 -0.60 0.98 8.39
N ILE A 81 -0.79 2.17 8.94
CA ILE A 81 -0.65 3.46 8.27
C ILE A 81 0.61 4.08 8.85
N ARG A 82 1.56 4.42 7.98
CA ARG A 82 2.78 5.14 8.41
C ARG A 82 2.56 6.61 8.11
N ASP A 83 2.95 7.48 9.05
CA ASP A 83 3.09 8.88 8.74
C ASP A 83 4.24 9.03 7.73
N ILE A 84 3.91 9.46 6.52
CA ILE A 84 4.85 9.74 5.43
C ILE A 84 5.15 11.24 5.31
N THR A 85 4.70 12.07 6.26
CA THR A 85 5.01 13.50 6.22
C THR A 85 6.52 13.71 6.22
N VAL A 86 6.95 14.51 5.26
CA VAL A 86 8.36 14.72 4.90
C VAL A 86 9.01 15.58 5.99
N SER A 87 9.43 14.94 7.08
CA SER A 87 10.34 15.54 8.04
C SER A 87 11.77 15.48 7.48
N PRO A 88 12.55 16.59 7.50
CA PRO A 88 13.95 16.58 7.10
C PRO A 88 14.83 15.68 8.00
N ASN A 89 14.32 15.23 9.15
CA ASN A 89 14.99 14.29 10.05
C ASN A 89 14.64 12.83 9.72
N ARG A 90 14.94 12.40 8.49
CA ARG A 90 14.75 11.06 7.90
C ARG A 90 15.28 9.85 8.70
N ILE A 91 15.86 10.05 9.88
CA ILE A 91 16.50 9.00 10.69
C ILE A 91 15.43 8.14 11.41
N ALA A 92 14.27 8.68 11.78
CA ALA A 92 13.22 7.89 12.44
C ALA A 92 12.46 6.96 11.47
N ALA A 93 12.21 7.40 10.23
CA ALA A 93 11.73 6.54 9.13
C ALA A 93 12.63 5.31 8.85
N THR A 94 13.90 5.34 9.27
CA THR A 94 14.85 4.21 9.10
C THR A 94 14.83 3.17 10.23
N SER A 95 14.11 3.42 11.33
CA SER A 95 14.11 2.52 12.51
C SER A 95 12.96 1.49 12.49
N ALA A 96 11.85 1.80 11.81
CA ALA A 96 10.72 0.89 11.71
C ALA A 96 11.00 -0.21 10.66
N PRO A 97 10.70 -1.48 10.95
CA PRO A 97 11.00 -2.58 10.04
C PRO A 97 10.28 -2.38 8.70
N THR A 98 10.96 -2.61 7.60
CA THR A 98 10.38 -2.57 6.25
C THR A 98 9.32 -3.67 6.07
N ALA A 99 8.50 -3.59 5.02
CA ALA A 99 7.53 -4.64 4.70
C ALA A 99 8.19 -6.00 4.47
N ALA A 100 9.37 -6.02 3.84
CA ALA A 100 10.22 -7.20 3.72
C ALA A 100 10.64 -7.74 5.10
N GLN A 101 11.23 -6.91 5.96
CA GLN A 101 11.64 -7.32 7.31
C GLN A 101 10.47 -7.85 8.14
N LEU A 102 9.30 -7.20 8.08
CA LEU A 102 8.09 -7.68 8.73
C LEU A 102 7.66 -9.04 8.18
N SER A 103 7.66 -9.22 6.86
CA SER A 103 7.30 -10.50 6.26
C SER A 103 8.24 -11.62 6.69
N GLN A 104 9.53 -11.33 6.79
CA GLN A 104 10.56 -12.25 7.26
C GLN A 104 10.36 -12.63 8.73
N VAL A 105 10.25 -11.64 9.62
CA VAL A 105 10.14 -11.86 11.08
C VAL A 105 8.82 -12.55 11.44
N LEU A 106 7.72 -12.18 10.80
CA LEU A 106 6.41 -12.76 11.08
C LEU A 106 6.19 -14.08 10.37
N GLY A 107 6.99 -14.39 9.35
CA GLY A 107 6.80 -15.55 8.47
C GLY A 107 5.42 -15.52 7.79
N GLN A 108 4.92 -14.33 7.46
CA GLN A 108 3.61 -14.12 6.84
C GLN A 108 3.70 -13.10 5.70
N PRO A 109 2.75 -13.13 4.75
CA PRO A 109 2.71 -12.15 3.69
C PRO A 109 2.46 -10.73 4.21
N VAL A 110 3.15 -9.76 3.62
CA VAL A 110 2.93 -8.33 3.84
C VAL A 110 2.67 -7.67 2.49
N ILE A 111 1.57 -6.93 2.40
CA ILE A 111 1.23 -6.15 1.21
C ILE A 111 1.48 -4.68 1.53
N THR A 112 2.10 -3.94 0.62
CA THR A 112 2.07 -2.47 0.63
C THR A 112 1.20 -2.00 -0.52
N LEU A 113 0.39 -0.99 -0.25
CA LEU A 113 -0.40 -0.26 -1.24
C LEU A 113 -0.03 1.21 -1.10
N SER A 114 0.34 1.83 -2.21
CA SER A 114 0.76 3.23 -2.20
C SER A 114 0.11 3.97 -3.36
N VAL A 115 -0.24 5.22 -3.13
CA VAL A 115 -0.69 6.15 -4.15
C VAL A 115 0.03 7.47 -3.95
N SER A 116 0.46 8.08 -5.04
CA SER A 116 1.04 9.41 -5.06
C SER A 116 0.41 10.25 -6.16
N ASP A 117 -0.37 11.26 -5.76
CA ASP A 117 -0.93 12.26 -6.68
C ASP A 117 0.19 13.07 -7.36
N THR A 118 1.21 13.41 -6.58
CA THR A 118 2.31 14.29 -6.95
C THR A 118 3.20 13.62 -7.99
N SER A 119 3.31 12.29 -7.92
CA SER A 119 4.11 11.48 -8.84
C SER A 119 3.25 10.77 -9.89
N GLY A 120 1.92 10.91 -9.87
CA GLY A 120 1.02 10.23 -10.81
C GLY A 120 1.07 8.70 -10.72
N VAL A 121 1.33 8.15 -9.53
CA VAL A 121 1.71 6.74 -9.34
C VAL A 121 0.74 6.00 -8.41
N ILE A 122 0.43 4.75 -8.76
CA ILE A 122 -0.23 3.75 -7.92
C ILE A 122 0.65 2.50 -7.85
N GLU A 123 0.88 1.98 -6.65
CA GLU A 123 1.76 0.85 -6.41
C GLU A 123 1.13 -0.21 -5.52
N TYR A 124 1.48 -1.45 -5.79
CA TYR A 124 1.23 -2.59 -4.91
C TYR A 124 2.48 -3.45 -4.85
N GLN A 125 2.95 -3.81 -3.66
CA GLN A 125 4.01 -4.81 -3.48
C GLN A 125 3.52 -5.91 -2.55
N LEU A 126 3.86 -7.16 -2.88
CA LEU A 126 3.67 -8.31 -2.01
C LEU A 126 5.03 -8.84 -1.59
N PHE A 127 5.27 -8.90 -0.28
CA PHE A 127 6.44 -9.50 0.32
C PHE A 127 6.07 -10.83 0.97
N GLU A 128 6.88 -11.85 0.71
CA GLU A 128 6.76 -13.18 1.30
C GLU A 128 8.16 -13.65 1.74
N GLY A 129 8.32 -13.95 3.04
CA GLY A 129 9.59 -14.42 3.58
C GLY A 129 10.73 -13.40 3.51
N GLY A 130 10.41 -12.12 3.37
CA GLY A 130 11.40 -11.05 3.21
C GLY A 130 11.78 -10.72 1.77
N GLU A 131 11.19 -11.37 0.79
CA GLU A 131 11.45 -11.09 -0.63
C GLU A 131 10.20 -10.56 -1.32
N ILE A 132 10.40 -9.73 -2.35
CA ILE A 132 9.31 -9.34 -3.23
C ILE A 132 8.82 -10.56 -4.03
N SER A 133 7.52 -10.76 -4.03
CA SER A 133 6.83 -11.86 -4.71
C SER A 133 5.99 -11.33 -5.87
N GLU A 134 5.36 -10.18 -5.68
CA GLU A 134 4.64 -9.44 -6.72
C GLU A 134 4.89 -7.94 -6.58
N TYR A 135 4.90 -7.23 -7.71
CA TYR A 135 4.91 -5.78 -7.77
C TYR A 135 3.99 -5.31 -8.88
N PHE A 136 3.22 -4.27 -8.63
CA PHE A 136 2.43 -3.56 -9.61
C PHE A 136 2.76 -2.08 -9.52
N LEU A 137 2.88 -1.43 -10.67
CA LEU A 137 3.10 0.00 -10.79
C LEU A 137 2.25 0.53 -11.94
N GLY A 138 1.25 1.36 -11.62
CA GLY A 138 0.58 2.21 -12.60
C GLY A 138 1.20 3.60 -12.56
N THR A 139 1.54 4.15 -13.72
CA THR A 139 2.09 5.50 -13.84
C THR A 139 1.59 6.16 -15.12
N ASP A 140 1.46 7.47 -15.07
CA ASP A 140 1.28 8.37 -16.21
C ASP A 140 2.53 8.51 -17.08
N GLY A 141 3.70 8.09 -16.58
CA GLY A 141 4.97 8.11 -17.31
C GLY A 141 5.11 6.99 -18.34
N ALA A 142 5.51 7.35 -19.56
CA ALA A 142 5.91 6.38 -20.58
C ALA A 142 7.40 6.05 -20.47
N GLY A 143 7.74 4.93 -19.86
CA GLY A 143 9.11 4.41 -19.83
C GLY A 143 9.13 2.91 -19.62
N ASP A 144 10.03 2.19 -20.29
CA ASP A 144 10.28 0.77 -20.03
C ASP A 144 11.04 0.63 -18.70
N LEU A 145 10.38 0.01 -17.72
CA LEU A 145 10.92 -0.14 -16.37
C LEU A 145 11.75 -1.40 -16.18
N GLY A 146 11.87 -2.24 -17.22
CA GLY A 146 12.69 -3.45 -17.20
C GLY A 146 12.31 -4.45 -16.09
N ASN A 147 13.23 -5.34 -15.76
CA ASN A 147 13.01 -6.37 -14.74
C ASN A 147 13.33 -5.84 -13.34
N ILE A 148 12.54 -6.26 -12.34
CA ILE A 148 12.75 -5.91 -10.93
C ILE A 148 13.06 -7.19 -10.15
N ASP A 149 14.19 -7.23 -9.45
CA ASP A 149 14.64 -8.38 -8.64
C ASP A 149 14.58 -9.72 -9.40
N GLY A 150 14.95 -9.68 -10.69
CA GLY A 150 14.92 -10.85 -11.57
C GLY A 150 13.53 -11.27 -12.07
N LEU A 151 12.48 -10.54 -11.69
CA LEU A 151 11.13 -10.74 -12.20
C LEU A 151 10.96 -10.03 -13.55
N PRO A 152 10.36 -10.69 -14.56
CA PRO A 152 10.08 -10.05 -15.84
C PRO A 152 8.93 -9.05 -15.72
N ALA A 153 9.07 -7.88 -16.33
CA ALA A 153 7.97 -6.93 -16.47
C ALA A 153 6.90 -7.44 -17.43
N GLN A 154 5.65 -7.35 -17.02
CA GLN A 154 4.49 -7.43 -17.90
C GLN A 154 3.90 -6.03 -18.04
N ARG A 155 3.91 -5.50 -19.27
CA ARG A 155 3.38 -4.18 -19.59
C ARG A 155 1.91 -4.29 -20.03
N TYR A 156 1.07 -3.48 -19.43
CA TYR A 156 -0.35 -3.33 -19.75
C TYR A 156 -0.59 -1.91 -20.26
N VAL A 157 -1.26 -1.80 -21.40
CA VAL A 157 -1.77 -0.53 -21.92
C VAL A 157 -3.23 -0.44 -21.52
N LEU A 158 -3.58 0.63 -20.81
CA LEU A 158 -4.91 0.91 -20.30
C LEU A 158 -5.48 2.11 -21.06
N SER A 159 -6.67 1.94 -21.63
CA SER A 159 -7.39 3.01 -22.33
C SER A 159 -8.73 3.23 -21.64
N PRO A 160 -8.75 3.81 -20.41
CA PRO A 160 -9.95 3.85 -19.58
C PRO A 160 -11.10 4.69 -20.16
N TYR A 161 -10.82 5.52 -21.18
CA TYR A 161 -11.78 6.45 -21.78
C TYR A 161 -11.87 6.32 -23.30
N SER A 162 -11.41 5.21 -23.91
CA SER A 162 -11.39 5.04 -25.37
C SER A 162 -12.73 5.28 -26.06
N ASP A 163 -13.82 5.02 -25.34
CA ASP A 163 -15.20 5.09 -25.80
C ASP A 163 -15.82 6.49 -25.62
N VAL A 164 -15.13 7.38 -24.89
CA VAL A 164 -15.58 8.75 -24.60
C VAL A 164 -14.68 9.79 -25.28
N ASP A 165 -13.38 9.52 -25.31
CA ASP A 165 -12.37 10.36 -25.94
C ASP A 165 -11.34 9.46 -26.65
N PRO A 166 -11.42 9.33 -27.99
CA PRO A 166 -10.47 8.57 -28.78
C PRO A 166 -9.04 9.13 -28.73
N GLU A 167 -8.87 10.37 -28.29
CA GLU A 167 -7.56 11.01 -28.09
C GLU A 167 -7.07 10.91 -26.63
N ALA A 168 -7.81 10.22 -25.75
CA ALA A 168 -7.39 10.02 -24.37
C ALA A 168 -6.03 9.33 -24.30
N THR A 169 -5.13 9.91 -23.52
CA THR A 169 -3.77 9.39 -23.31
C THR A 169 -3.84 7.96 -22.78
N GLU A 170 -3.16 7.04 -23.47
CA GLU A 170 -2.92 5.69 -22.99
C GLU A 170 -2.19 5.74 -21.63
N GLN A 171 -2.72 5.01 -20.66
CA GLN A 171 -2.06 4.81 -19.37
C GLN A 171 -1.27 3.49 -19.41
N ILE A 172 -0.15 3.44 -18.70
CA ILE A 172 0.68 2.25 -18.67
C ILE A 172 0.74 1.72 -17.25
N ALA A 173 0.56 0.41 -17.13
CA ALA A 173 0.80 -0.30 -15.89
C ALA A 173 1.79 -1.43 -16.12
N TYR A 174 2.58 -1.71 -15.11
CA TYR A 174 3.55 -2.79 -15.08
C TYR A 174 3.22 -3.75 -13.96
N PHE A 175 3.41 -5.03 -14.22
CA PHE A 175 3.26 -6.08 -13.23
C PHE A 175 4.42 -7.06 -13.29
N TRP A 176 4.97 -7.38 -12.13
CA TRP A 176 6.01 -8.36 -11.92
C TRP A 176 5.50 -9.41 -10.93
N SER A 177 5.72 -10.69 -11.21
CA SER A 177 5.26 -11.76 -10.31
C SER A 177 6.13 -13.00 -10.43
N LYS A 178 6.46 -13.59 -9.27
CA LYS A 178 7.05 -14.95 -9.20
C LYS A 178 6.07 -16.04 -9.63
N ARG A 179 4.76 -15.79 -9.55
CA ARG A 179 3.70 -16.80 -9.69
C ARG A 179 2.95 -16.71 -11.02
N ARG A 180 2.84 -15.51 -11.58
CA ARG A 180 2.14 -15.27 -12.84
C ARG A 180 3.17 -15.10 -13.94
N VAL A 181 3.53 -16.21 -14.59
CA VAL A 181 4.32 -16.18 -15.83
C VAL A 181 3.38 -15.75 -16.96
N PRO A 182 3.78 -14.83 -17.85
CA PRO A 182 2.95 -14.46 -18.99
C PRO A 182 2.76 -15.68 -19.90
N THR A 183 1.51 -16.01 -20.21
CA THR A 183 1.12 -16.99 -21.25
C THR A 183 1.24 -16.40 -22.63
#